data_AF-A0A523EGS4-F1
#
_entry.id   AF-A0A523EGS4-F1
#
_cell.length_a   1.000
_cell.length_b   1.000
_cell.length_c   1.000
_cell.angle_alpha   90.00
_cell.angle_beta   90.00
_cell.angle_gamma   90.00
#
_symmetry.space_group_name_H-M   'P 1'
#
loop_
_entity.id
_entity.type
_entity.pdbx_description
1 polymer ?
#
loop_
_entity_poly.entity_id
_entity_poly.type
_entity_poly.pdbx_seq_one_letter_code
_entity_poly.pdbx_strand_id
1 'polypeptide(L)'
;MLNADKKESRMKLTPLDIQRHEFQQRSFRGLDSDEVRMFLNDVSEEMQQLRSEHEKQSEEIRRVNMLLSEHNQREEILKNTLVAAQRTSEELKENARKQSQMLLKEAELAADRLVEAAQARAHEIEKDIVELKMQKRQVLNSILAAIANLRNLIQLMSESEAQQDKLSFLKRKAES
;
A
#
# COMPACT_ATOMS: atom_id res chain seq x y z
N MET A 1 28.42 5.00 33.54
CA MET A 1 28.39 4.75 35.00
C MET A 1 29.54 3.81 35.33
N LEU A 2 30.66 4.35 35.84
CA LEU A 2 31.97 3.67 35.93
C LEU A 2 32.53 3.65 37.37
N ASN A 3 31.65 3.61 38.38
CA ASN A 3 32.04 3.83 39.79
C ASN A 3 31.65 2.70 40.76
N ALA A 4 31.53 1.46 40.29
CA ALA A 4 31.29 0.30 41.17
C ALA A 4 32.57 -0.46 41.57
N ASP A 5 33.62 -0.46 40.73
CA ASP A 5 34.85 -1.23 40.97
C ASP A 5 35.79 -0.66 42.05
N LYS A 6 35.50 0.53 42.62
CA LYS A 6 36.37 1.14 43.66
C LYS A 6 36.08 0.68 45.10
N LYS A 7 35.15 -0.27 45.32
CA LYS A 7 34.77 -0.74 46.67
C LYS A 7 35.30 -2.13 47.07
N GLU A 8 35.99 -2.85 46.19
CA GLU A 8 36.58 -4.17 46.51
C GLU A 8 37.85 -4.09 47.39
N SER A 9 38.40 -2.90 47.63
CA SER A 9 39.60 -2.70 48.46
C SER A 9 39.29 -2.40 49.94
N ARG A 10 38.60 -3.31 50.64
CA ARG A 10 38.55 -3.22 52.12
C ARG A 10 38.71 -4.52 52.89
N MET A 11 39.30 -5.56 52.29
CA MET A 11 39.94 -6.60 53.09
C MET A 11 41.29 -6.08 53.58
N LYS A 12 41.37 -5.79 54.88
CA LYS A 12 42.58 -5.26 55.53
C LYS A 12 43.67 -6.31 55.74
N LEU A 13 43.33 -7.58 55.53
CA LEU A 13 44.18 -8.75 55.71
C LEU A 13 43.87 -9.74 54.59
N THR A 14 44.90 -10.41 54.07
CA THR A 14 44.76 -11.56 53.17
C THR A 14 44.86 -12.88 53.96
N PRO A 15 44.40 -14.01 53.43
CA PRO A 15 44.64 -15.32 54.04
C PRO A 15 46.11 -15.55 54.39
N LEU A 16 47.00 -15.14 53.49
CA LEU A 16 48.45 -15.22 53.68
C LEU A 16 48.93 -14.34 54.85
N ASP A 17 48.32 -13.17 55.06
CA ASP A 17 48.64 -12.29 56.19
C ASP A 17 48.15 -12.88 57.52
N ILE A 18 47.00 -13.57 57.52
CA ILE A 18 46.47 -14.27 58.70
C ILE A 18 47.40 -15.44 59.07
N GLN A 19 47.82 -16.22 58.07
CA GLN A 19 48.67 -17.39 58.28
C GLN A 19 50.07 -17.02 58.81
N ARG A 20 50.61 -15.88 58.36
CA ARG A 20 51.95 -15.39 58.75
C ARG A 20 51.93 -14.46 59.98
N HIS A 21 50.76 -14.27 60.61
CA HIS A 21 50.65 -13.35 61.73
C HIS A 21 51.33 -13.92 62.99
N GLU A 22 52.27 -13.17 63.56
CA GLU A 22 52.94 -13.52 64.82
C GLU A 22 52.49 -12.59 65.95
N PHE A 23 52.03 -13.18 67.06
CA PHE A 23 51.67 -12.43 68.25
C PHE A 23 52.90 -12.15 69.12
N GLN A 24 53.02 -10.92 69.64
CA GLN A 24 54.09 -10.57 70.57
C GLN A 24 53.91 -11.30 71.91
N GLN A 25 54.87 -12.15 72.30
CA GLN A 25 54.87 -12.86 73.58
C GLN A 25 55.11 -11.88 74.74
N ARG A 26 54.06 -11.43 75.43
CA ARG A 26 54.17 -10.42 76.50
C ARG A 26 53.69 -10.84 77.90
N SER A 27 53.17 -12.06 78.11
CA SER A 27 52.56 -12.43 79.41
C SER A 27 52.82 -13.88 79.84
N PHE A 28 53.06 -14.08 81.15
CA PHE A 28 53.28 -15.37 81.84
C PHE A 28 52.01 -16.27 81.95
N ARG A 29 50.89 -15.87 81.35
CA ARG A 29 49.61 -16.61 81.24
C ARG A 29 48.97 -16.37 79.86
N GLY A 30 49.64 -16.79 78.79
CA GLY A 30 49.15 -16.67 77.42
C GLY A 30 48.34 -17.89 76.95
N LEU A 31 47.66 -17.75 75.81
CA LEU A 31 47.08 -18.87 75.06
C LEU A 31 48.20 -19.76 74.51
N ASP A 32 47.90 -21.03 74.28
CA ASP A 32 48.82 -21.97 73.65
C ASP A 32 49.15 -21.52 72.22
N SER A 33 50.45 -21.37 71.92
CA SER A 33 50.90 -20.91 70.61
C SER A 33 50.57 -21.89 69.48
N ASP A 34 50.51 -23.19 69.78
CA ASP A 34 50.23 -24.22 68.77
C ASP A 34 48.73 -24.25 68.44
N GLU A 35 47.86 -24.13 69.45
CA GLU A 35 46.41 -24.02 69.26
C GLU A 35 46.04 -22.76 68.46
N VAL A 36 46.66 -21.61 68.79
CA VAL A 36 46.44 -20.35 68.06
C VAL A 36 46.92 -20.46 66.61
N ARG A 37 48.04 -21.14 66.34
CA ARG A 37 48.54 -21.36 64.97
C ARG A 37 47.61 -22.27 64.16
N MET A 38 47.07 -23.32 64.76
CA MET A 38 46.08 -24.17 64.12
C MET A 38 44.83 -23.38 63.75
N PHE A 39 44.29 -22.58 64.68
CA PHE A 39 43.13 -21.74 64.42
C PHE A 39 43.38 -20.71 63.31
N LEU A 40 44.56 -20.07 63.28
CA LEU A 40 44.92 -19.14 62.19
C LEU A 40 45.01 -19.82 60.82
N ASN A 41 45.46 -21.07 60.76
CA ASN A 41 45.45 -21.85 59.52
C ASN A 41 44.02 -22.12 59.05
N ASP A 42 43.14 -22.60 59.94
CA ASP A 42 41.74 -22.90 59.62
C ASP A 42 41.00 -21.63 59.15
N VAL A 43 41.20 -20.50 59.84
CA VAL A 43 40.61 -19.21 59.46
C VAL A 43 41.16 -18.72 58.11
N SER A 44 42.45 -18.91 57.85
CA SER A 44 43.05 -18.57 56.55
C SER A 44 42.45 -19.42 55.42
N GLU A 45 42.27 -20.72 55.62
CA GLU A 45 41.68 -21.62 54.64
C GLU A 45 40.23 -21.24 54.33
N GLU A 46 39.40 -21.03 55.35
CA GLU A 46 38.01 -20.58 55.15
C GLU A 46 37.92 -19.21 54.49
N MET A 47 38.79 -18.26 54.85
CA MET A 47 38.85 -16.96 54.18
C MET A 47 39.24 -17.08 52.70
N GLN A 48 40.17 -17.99 52.38
CA GLN A 48 40.57 -18.27 51.00
C GLN A 48 39.41 -18.88 50.20
N GLN A 49 38.65 -19.80 50.79
CA GLN A 49 37.48 -20.40 50.17
C GLN A 49 36.38 -19.35 49.92
N LEU A 50 36.01 -18.57 50.93
CA LEU A 50 35.04 -17.47 50.80
C LEU A 50 35.45 -16.46 49.73
N ARG A 51 36.74 -16.13 49.62
CA ARG A 51 37.23 -15.23 48.56
C ARG A 51 37.05 -15.83 47.17
N SER A 52 37.40 -17.12 47.01
CA SER A 52 37.21 -17.81 45.74
C SER A 52 35.74 -17.89 45.33
N GLU A 53 34.85 -18.17 46.29
CA GLU A 53 33.40 -18.18 46.04
C GLU A 53 32.86 -16.79 45.69
N HIS A 54 33.32 -15.74 46.38
CA HIS A 54 32.96 -14.36 46.06
C HIS A 54 33.41 -13.97 44.65
N GLU A 55 34.64 -14.29 44.26
CA GLU A 55 35.16 -14.03 42.90
C GLU A 55 34.28 -14.74 41.84
N LYS A 56 33.98 -16.03 42.04
CA LYS A 56 33.09 -16.80 41.14
C LYS A 56 31.68 -16.21 41.04
N GLN A 57 31.08 -15.83 42.17
CA GLN A 57 29.75 -15.21 42.19
C GLN A 57 29.77 -13.83 41.51
N SER A 58 30.82 -13.04 41.72
CA SER A 58 30.98 -11.72 41.08
C SER A 58 31.11 -11.84 39.57
N GLU A 59 31.88 -12.81 39.08
CA GLU A 59 31.97 -13.13 37.64
C GLU A 59 30.62 -13.56 37.07
N GLU A 60 29.89 -14.43 37.76
CA GLU A 60 28.57 -14.88 37.29
C GLU A 60 27.54 -13.74 37.26
N ILE A 61 27.55 -12.87 38.27
CA ILE A 61 26.71 -11.66 38.29
C ILE A 61 27.05 -10.76 37.10
N ARG A 62 28.34 -10.54 36.80
CA ARG A 62 28.76 -9.75 35.62
C ARG A 62 28.26 -10.40 34.33
N ARG A 63 28.38 -11.72 34.19
CA ARG A 63 27.93 -12.48 33.02
C ARG A 63 26.42 -12.37 32.81
N VAL A 64 25.63 -12.61 33.87
CA VAL A 64 24.16 -12.55 33.81
C VAL A 64 23.68 -11.13 33.51
N ASN A 65 24.31 -10.11 34.09
CA ASN A 65 23.97 -8.71 33.80
C ASN A 65 24.24 -8.33 32.34
N MET A 66 25.32 -8.86 31.75
CA MET A 66 25.62 -8.64 30.32
C MET A 66 24.55 -9.28 29.43
N LEU A 67 24.15 -10.52 29.71
CA LEU A 67 23.08 -11.21 29.00
C LEU A 67 21.74 -10.49 29.14
N LEU A 68 21.41 -10.03 30.34
CA LEU A 68 20.18 -9.27 30.59
C LEU A 68 20.16 -7.97 29.79
N SER A 69 21.29 -7.25 29.74
CA SER A 69 21.41 -6.04 28.92
C SER A 69 21.20 -6.33 27.44
N GLU A 70 21.78 -7.42 26.93
CA GLU A 70 21.60 -7.82 25.53
C GLU A 70 20.14 -8.20 25.24
N HIS A 71 19.50 -8.95 26.14
CA HIS A 71 18.08 -9.31 26.01
C HIS A 71 17.18 -8.08 26.02
N ASN A 72 17.40 -7.13 26.93
CA ASN A 72 16.63 -5.89 26.99
C ASN A 72 16.78 -5.08 25.68
N GLN A 73 18.00 -5.01 25.13
CA GLN A 73 18.23 -4.33 23.85
C GLN A 73 17.52 -5.02 22.68
N ARG A 74 17.54 -6.37 22.64
CA ARG A 74 16.80 -7.14 21.63
C ARG A 74 15.29 -6.95 21.76
N GLU A 75 14.76 -6.92 22.98
CA GLU A 75 13.34 -6.68 23.24
C GLU A 75 12.92 -5.29 22.78
N GLU A 76 13.74 -4.26 23.04
CA GLU A 76 13.49 -2.89 22.56
C GLU A 76 13.45 -2.83 21.04
N ILE A 77 14.41 -3.47 20.36
CA ILE A 77 14.43 -3.55 18.89
C ILE A 77 13.18 -4.26 18.37
N LEU A 78 12.78 -5.38 18.97
CA LEU A 78 11.57 -6.12 18.57
C LEU A 78 10.31 -5.27 18.75
N LYS A 79 10.17 -4.58 19.88
CA LYS A 79 9.05 -3.68 20.16
C LYS A 79 8.98 -2.55 19.13
N ASN A 80 10.10 -1.90 18.85
CA ASN A 80 10.19 -0.84 17.84
C ASN A 80 9.85 -1.36 16.45
N THR A 81 10.32 -2.56 16.11
CA THR A 81 10.03 -3.22 14.83
C THR A 81 8.54 -3.55 14.70
N LEU A 82 7.89 -4.06 15.76
CA LEU A 82 6.46 -4.35 15.77
C LEU A 82 5.62 -3.08 15.59
N VAL A 83 5.98 -1.99 16.29
CA VAL A 83 5.30 -0.70 16.13
C VAL A 83 5.48 -0.16 14.72
N ALA A 84 6.69 -0.26 14.15
CA ALA A 84 6.94 0.14 12.77
C ALA A 84 6.12 -0.69 11.78
N ALA A 85 6.09 -2.02 11.93
CA ALA A 85 5.30 -2.92 11.09
C ALA A 85 3.80 -2.61 11.17
N GLN A 86 3.28 -2.32 12.37
CA GLN A 86 1.90 -1.91 12.55
C GLN A 86 1.58 -0.60 11.82
N ARG A 87 2.41 0.44 11.99
CA ARG A 87 2.26 1.72 11.29
C ARG A 87 2.28 1.54 9.77
N THR A 88 3.25 0.80 9.24
CA THR A 88 3.33 0.50 7.80
C THR A 88 2.09 -0.24 7.31
N SER A 89 1.56 -1.19 8.09
CA SER A 89 0.33 -1.89 7.74
C SER A 89 -0.89 -0.96 7.69
N GLU A 90 -0.99 -0.05 8.65
CA GLU A 90 -2.06 0.95 8.69
C GLU A 90 -1.96 1.94 7.52
N GLU A 91 -0.77 2.44 7.22
CA GLU A 91 -0.50 3.29 6.06
C GLU A 91 -0.83 2.60 4.73
N LEU A 92 -0.45 1.33 4.57
CA LEU A 92 -0.79 0.52 3.39
C LEU A 92 -2.31 0.36 3.23
N LYS A 93 -3.03 0.08 4.33
CA LYS A 93 -4.49 -0.05 4.31
C LYS A 93 -5.16 1.27 3.92
N GLU A 94 -4.69 2.38 4.46
CA GLU A 94 -5.24 3.70 4.17
C GLU A 94 -4.97 4.13 2.73
N ASN A 95 -3.75 3.90 2.23
CA ASN A 95 -3.40 4.17 0.84
C ASN A 95 -4.21 3.30 -0.13
N ALA A 96 -4.38 2.01 0.16
CA ALA A 96 -5.20 1.11 -0.65
C ALA A 96 -6.67 1.56 -0.69
N ARG A 97 -7.23 2.03 0.44
CA ARG A 97 -8.59 2.60 0.48
C ARG A 97 -8.73 3.87 -0.35
N LYS A 98 -7.76 4.78 -0.28
CA LYS A 98 -7.77 6.00 -1.08
C LYS A 98 -7.66 5.68 -2.57
N GLN A 99 -6.75 4.78 -2.94
CA GLN A 99 -6.58 4.34 -4.32
C GLN A 99 -7.83 3.65 -4.86
N SER A 100 -8.48 2.79 -4.08
CA SER A 100 -9.72 2.13 -4.51
C SER A 100 -10.86 3.13 -4.72
N GLN A 101 -11.00 4.13 -3.84
CA GLN A 101 -11.99 5.20 -4.01
C GLN A 101 -11.72 6.05 -5.25
N MET A 102 -10.45 6.40 -5.51
CA MET A 102 -10.07 7.12 -6.73
C MET A 102 -10.38 6.31 -7.98
N LEU A 103 -9.99 5.03 -8.01
CA LEU A 103 -10.27 4.13 -9.13
C LEU A 103 -11.77 4.00 -9.39
N LEU A 104 -12.57 3.87 -8.33
CA LEU A 104 -14.03 3.76 -8.45
C LEU A 104 -14.63 5.02 -9.05
N LYS A 105 -14.17 6.20 -8.59
CA LYS A 105 -14.61 7.49 -9.14
C LYS A 105 -14.17 7.70 -10.58
N GLU A 106 -12.97 7.26 -10.95
CA GLU A 106 -12.49 7.29 -12.34
C GLU A 106 -13.34 6.37 -13.24
N ALA A 107 -13.70 5.18 -12.75
CA ALA A 107 -14.56 4.25 -13.46
C ALA A 107 -15.97 4.80 -13.65
N GLU A 108 -16.55 5.43 -12.62
CA GLU A 108 -17.84 6.12 -12.70
C GLU A 108 -17.81 7.24 -13.75
N LEU A 109 -16.81 8.12 -13.71
CA LEU A 109 -16.65 9.19 -14.71
C LEU A 109 -16.46 8.65 -16.14
N ALA A 110 -15.72 7.55 -16.30
CA ALA A 110 -15.54 6.92 -17.60
C ALA A 110 -16.85 6.30 -18.11
N ALA A 111 -17.65 5.69 -17.23
CA ALA A 111 -18.96 5.15 -17.56
C ALA A 111 -19.94 6.26 -17.98
N ASP A 112 -19.99 7.37 -17.23
CA ASP A 112 -20.83 8.52 -17.56
C ASP A 112 -20.49 9.09 -18.93
N ARG A 113 -19.20 9.29 -19.22
CA ARG A 113 -18.73 9.74 -20.54
C ARG A 113 -19.10 8.77 -21.66
N LEU A 114 -19.04 7.47 -21.40
CA LEU A 114 -19.43 6.46 -22.39
C LEU A 114 -20.93 6.53 -22.68
N VAL A 115 -21.76 6.71 -21.66
CA VAL A 115 -23.21 6.87 -21.79
C VAL A 115 -23.53 8.15 -22.56
N GLU A 116 -22.91 9.28 -22.22
CA GLU A 116 -23.09 10.54 -22.95
C GLU A 116 -22.70 10.40 -24.43
N ALA A 117 -21.56 9.78 -24.73
CA ALA A 117 -21.12 9.54 -26.10
C ALA A 117 -22.09 8.63 -26.87
N ALA A 118 -22.63 7.60 -26.22
CA ALA A 118 -23.62 6.71 -26.81
C ALA A 118 -24.94 7.43 -27.11
N GLN A 119 -25.41 8.29 -26.19
CA GLN A 119 -26.61 9.12 -26.38
C GLN A 119 -26.43 10.13 -27.51
N ALA A 120 -25.29 10.81 -27.57
CA ALA A 120 -24.97 11.74 -28.65
C ALA A 120 -24.98 11.03 -30.01
N ARG A 121 -24.38 9.85 -30.10
CA ARG A 121 -24.38 9.04 -31.32
C ARG A 121 -25.79 8.57 -31.71
N ALA A 122 -26.60 8.17 -30.74
CA ALA A 122 -27.99 7.79 -31.00
C ALA A 122 -28.78 8.98 -31.59
N HIS A 123 -28.58 10.17 -31.04
CA HIS A 123 -29.24 11.38 -31.53
C HIS A 123 -28.82 11.75 -32.97
N GLU A 124 -27.53 11.64 -33.30
CA GLU A 124 -27.06 11.84 -34.68
C GLU A 124 -27.69 10.83 -35.64
N ILE A 125 -27.78 9.56 -35.25
CA ILE A 125 -28.44 8.53 -36.08
C ILE A 125 -29.93 8.86 -36.27
N GLU A 126 -30.64 9.33 -35.23
CA GLU A 126 -32.04 9.73 -35.35
C GLU A 126 -32.20 10.89 -36.34
N LYS A 127 -31.31 11.88 -36.28
CA LYS A 127 -31.27 13.01 -37.20
C LYS A 127 -31.03 12.55 -38.64
N ASP A 128 -30.04 11.68 -38.86
CA ASP A 128 -29.75 11.09 -40.16
C ASP A 128 -30.97 10.33 -40.72
N ILE A 129 -31.68 9.57 -39.88
CA ILE A 129 -32.91 8.87 -40.28
C ILE A 129 -33.98 9.85 -40.74
N VAL A 130 -34.17 10.97 -40.02
CA VAL A 130 -35.16 12.00 -40.39
C VAL A 130 -34.78 12.65 -41.72
N GLU A 131 -33.50 12.98 -41.91
CA GLU A 131 -32.99 13.55 -43.14
C GLU A 131 -33.18 12.60 -44.33
N LEU A 132 -32.79 11.33 -44.20
CA LEU A 132 -32.97 10.31 -45.22
C LEU A 132 -34.45 10.11 -45.58
N LYS A 133 -35.36 10.15 -44.59
CA LYS A 133 -36.82 10.11 -44.85
C LYS A 133 -37.30 11.34 -45.61
N MET A 134 -36.75 12.52 -45.35
CA MET A 134 -37.06 13.74 -46.09
C MET A 134 -36.56 13.65 -47.53
N GLN A 135 -35.30 13.28 -47.74
CA GLN A 135 -34.70 13.09 -49.06
C GLN A 135 -35.48 12.06 -49.88
N LYS A 136 -35.86 10.92 -49.28
CA LYS A 136 -36.73 9.92 -49.93
C LYS A 136 -38.04 10.53 -50.42
N ARG A 137 -38.71 11.34 -49.59
CA ARG A 137 -39.97 12.01 -49.96
C ARG A 137 -39.77 13.01 -51.10
N GLN A 138 -38.69 13.79 -51.06
CA GLN A 138 -38.36 14.74 -52.13
C GLN A 138 -38.13 14.03 -53.47
N VAL A 139 -37.35 12.94 -53.47
CA VAL A 139 -37.11 12.13 -54.68
C VAL A 139 -38.42 11.56 -55.22
N LEU A 140 -39.26 10.99 -54.35
CA LEU A 140 -40.55 10.42 -54.74
C LEU A 140 -41.45 11.50 -55.38
N ASN A 141 -41.54 12.68 -54.76
CA ASN A 141 -42.31 13.80 -55.32
C ASN A 141 -41.76 14.29 -56.65
N SER A 142 -40.43 14.35 -56.80
CA SER A 142 -39.77 14.71 -58.06
C SER A 142 -40.11 13.72 -59.17
N ILE A 143 -40.12 12.41 -58.87
CA ILE A 143 -40.51 11.36 -59.84
C ILE A 143 -41.98 11.52 -60.23
N LEU A 144 -42.88 11.71 -59.25
CA LEU A 144 -44.31 11.91 -59.53
C LEU A 144 -44.55 13.16 -60.38
N ALA A 145 -43.85 14.26 -60.11
CA ALA A 145 -43.92 15.47 -60.91
C ALA A 145 -43.43 15.24 -62.34
N ALA A 146 -42.32 14.52 -62.53
CA ALA A 146 -41.83 14.16 -63.86
C ALA A 146 -42.85 13.32 -64.64
N ILE A 147 -43.48 12.32 -63.99
CA ILE A 147 -44.54 11.51 -64.60
C ILE A 147 -45.74 12.38 -65.00
N ALA A 148 -46.20 13.28 -64.11
CA ALA A 148 -47.30 14.18 -64.41
C ALA A 148 -46.99 15.10 -65.60
N ASN A 149 -45.77 15.65 -65.65
CA ASN A 149 -45.32 16.47 -66.77
C ASN A 149 -45.31 15.68 -68.10
N LEU A 150 -44.76 14.46 -68.09
CA LEU A 150 -44.76 13.59 -69.28
C LEU A 150 -46.17 13.25 -69.74
N ARG A 151 -47.09 12.97 -68.80
CA ARG A 151 -48.50 12.72 -69.11
C ARG A 151 -49.16 13.93 -69.78
N ASN A 152 -48.93 15.13 -69.26
CA ASN A 152 -49.46 16.36 -69.84
C ASN A 152 -48.91 16.60 -71.25
N LEU A 153 -47.62 16.30 -71.48
CA LEU A 153 -47.01 16.42 -72.80
C LEU A 153 -47.62 15.45 -73.81
N ILE A 154 -47.83 14.19 -73.42
CA ILE A 154 -48.51 13.19 -74.25
C ILE A 154 -49.95 13.64 -74.59
N GLN A 155 -50.68 14.17 -73.61
CA GLN A 155 -52.02 14.73 -73.80
C GLN A 155 -52.02 15.86 -74.85
N LEU A 156 -51.12 16.84 -74.71
CA LEU A 156 -50.95 17.95 -75.66
C LEU A 156 -50.60 17.46 -77.08
N MET A 157 -49.71 16.48 -77.19
CA MET A 157 -49.37 15.87 -78.49
C MET A 157 -50.58 15.21 -79.13
N SER A 158 -51.35 14.42 -78.36
CA SER A 158 -52.55 13.75 -78.86
C SER A 158 -53.65 14.72 -79.31
N GLU A 159 -53.80 15.86 -78.62
CA GLU A 159 -54.75 16.91 -78.99
C GLU A 159 -54.32 17.65 -80.26
N SER A 160 -53.01 17.89 -80.41
CA SER A 160 -52.44 18.49 -81.63
C SER A 160 -52.59 17.56 -82.84
N GLU A 161 -52.34 16.26 -82.69
CA GLU A 161 -52.56 15.28 -83.76
C GLU A 161 -54.04 15.23 -84.19
N ALA A 162 -54.96 15.18 -83.22
CA ALA A 162 -56.40 15.21 -83.51
C ALA A 162 -56.84 16.50 -84.23
N GLN A 163 -56.25 17.65 -83.89
CA GLN A 163 -56.50 18.91 -84.60
C GLN A 163 -55.94 18.90 -86.03
N GLN A 164 -54.73 18.37 -86.24
CA GLN A 164 -54.13 18.24 -87.58
C GLN A 164 -54.94 17.31 -88.48
N ASP A 165 -55.43 16.18 -87.95
CA ASP A 165 -56.29 15.26 -88.67
C ASP A 165 -57.62 15.91 -89.06
N LYS A 166 -58.21 16.71 -88.16
CA LYS A 166 -59.43 17.46 -88.45
C LYS A 166 -59.22 18.53 -89.53
N LEU A 167 -58.10 19.24 -89.48
CA LEU A 167 -57.71 20.23 -90.49
C LEU A 167 -57.43 19.59 -91.85
N SER A 168 -56.79 18.42 -91.89
CA SER A 168 -56.51 17.70 -93.14
C SER A 168 -57.80 17.15 -93.77
N PHE A 169 -58.73 16.64 -92.95
CA PHE A 169 -60.05 16.21 -93.40
C PHE A 169 -60.88 17.35 -93.98
N LEU A 170 -60.86 18.53 -93.34
CA LEU A 170 -61.56 19.72 -93.83
C LEU A 170 -60.97 20.25 -95.15
N LYS A 171 -59.63 20.22 -95.31
CA LYS A 171 -58.99 20.58 -96.58
C LYS A 171 -59.39 19.65 -97.72
N ARG A 172 -59.36 18.33 -97.51
CA ARG A 172 -59.82 17.34 -98.52
C ARG A 172 -61.27 17.56 -98.94
N LYS A 173 -62.16 17.88 -97.98
CA LYS A 173 -63.57 18.15 -98.26
C LYS A 173 -63.80 19.45 -99.04
N ALA A 174 -62.92 20.44 -98.91
CA ALA A 174 -63.00 21.70 -99.65
C ALA A 174 -62.44 21.60 -101.08
N GLU A 175 -61.64 20.57 -101.37
CA GLU A 175 -61.03 20.29 -102.68
C GLU A 175 -61.86 19.29 -103.52
N SER A 176 -63.02 18.84 -103.01
CA SER A 176 -63.99 17.96 -103.69
C SER A 176 -65.23 18.75 -104.12
#